data_AF-A0A0B2ZYE9-F1
#
_entry.id   AF-A0A0B2ZYE9-F1
#
_cell.length_a   1.000
_cell.length_b   1.000
_cell.length_c   1.000
_cell.angle_alpha   90.00
_cell.angle_beta   90.00
_cell.angle_gamma   90.00
#
_symmetry.space_group_name_H-M   'P 1'
#
loop_
_entity.id
_entity.type
_entity.pdbx_description
1 polymer ?
#
loop_
_entity_poly.entity_id
_entity_poly.type
_entity_poly.pdbx_seq_one_letter_code
_entity_poly.pdbx_strand_id
1 'polypeptide(L)'
;MKINVSRTMSTQHPDNAFQPFFAENSIIGGDDEITEAYYSFSHLKVKEQLWDIEGKEVDNFVIKKLFAKYESFFQNMQLGKDIFLTPRVPNPEVEKSEAKLLLETLESIPRSYDIASMFYGKNVVPPIFELYLPMTTNSSSIIRIAEYYKKYVVGKSSASLFPGDIKIQEWCGEFLPEKIRVTPLLETKESMLNAPSIVSDYVKSQGVDDYYRVWLARSDPALNYGSFPTIILLKITLQRLASVCSDLYPPVGLQV
;
A
#
# COMPACT_ATOMS: atom_id res chain seq x y z
N MET A 1 -2.27 2.23 18.91
CA MET A 1 -3.59 1.65 18.54
C MET A 1 -3.30 0.32 17.88
N LYS A 2 -3.89 -0.82 18.32
CA LYS A 2 -3.71 -2.09 17.60
C LYS A 2 -4.49 -1.98 16.28
N ILE A 3 -3.80 -1.80 15.16
CA ILE A 3 -4.45 -1.81 13.84
C ILE A 3 -4.88 -3.26 13.56
N ASN A 4 -6.13 -3.44 13.15
CA ASN A 4 -6.66 -4.75 12.80
C ASN A 4 -6.28 -5.06 11.36
N VAL A 5 -5.29 -5.93 11.16
CA VAL A 5 -4.85 -6.33 9.82
C VAL A 5 -6.00 -7.05 9.12
N SER A 6 -6.35 -6.57 7.92
CA SER A 6 -7.41 -7.18 7.13
C SER A 6 -7.10 -8.63 6.79
N ARG A 7 -8.12 -9.48 6.83
CA ARG A 7 -8.05 -10.87 6.34
C ARG A 7 -8.59 -11.03 4.92
N THR A 8 -9.19 -9.99 4.36
CA THR A 8 -9.78 -10.01 3.02
C THR A 8 -9.30 -8.79 2.24
N MET A 9 -8.68 -9.04 1.09
CA MET A 9 -8.30 -7.99 0.16
C MET A 9 -8.94 -8.27 -1.20
N SER A 10 -9.56 -7.24 -1.77
CA SER A 10 -9.99 -7.19 -3.16
C SER A 10 -8.89 -6.53 -3.98
N THR A 11 -8.61 -7.05 -5.17
CA THR A 11 -7.50 -6.60 -6.01
C THR A 11 -7.97 -6.30 -7.42
N GLN A 12 -7.23 -5.47 -8.15
CA GLN A 12 -7.57 -5.02 -9.50
C GLN A 12 -6.84 -5.83 -10.58
N HIS A 13 -6.63 -7.13 -10.31
CA HIS A 13 -6.05 -8.05 -11.29
C HIS A 13 -7.02 -8.21 -12.48
N PRO A 14 -6.53 -8.20 -13.73
CA PRO A 14 -7.36 -8.34 -14.92
C PRO A 14 -7.64 -9.80 -15.25
N ASP A 15 -8.09 -10.60 -14.28
CA ASP A 15 -8.36 -12.04 -14.44
C ASP A 15 -9.84 -12.38 -14.64
N ASN A 16 -10.72 -11.37 -14.72
CA ASN A 16 -12.15 -11.57 -14.99
C ASN A 16 -12.40 -12.02 -16.45
N ALA A 17 -13.20 -13.08 -16.61
CA ALA A 17 -13.58 -13.57 -17.94
C ALA A 17 -14.69 -12.74 -18.61
N PHE A 18 -15.55 -12.11 -17.80
CA PHE A 18 -16.69 -11.31 -18.24
C PHE A 18 -16.63 -9.92 -17.65
N GLN A 19 -17.18 -8.95 -18.36
CA GLN A 19 -17.34 -7.58 -17.88
C GLN A 19 -18.20 -7.55 -16.60
N PRO A 20 -17.72 -6.94 -15.51
CA PRO A 20 -18.53 -6.76 -14.31
C PRO A 20 -19.73 -5.85 -14.57
N PHE A 21 -20.82 -6.08 -13.84
CA PHE A 21 -22.08 -5.33 -14.01
C PHE A 21 -21.96 -3.83 -13.70
N PHE A 22 -20.90 -3.40 -13.01
CA PHE A 22 -20.64 -2.01 -12.64
C PHE A 22 -19.67 -1.29 -13.58
N ALA A 23 -19.05 -2.00 -14.52
CA ALA A 23 -18.08 -1.44 -15.44
C ALA A 23 -18.76 -1.01 -16.74
N GLU A 24 -18.35 0.13 -17.31
CA GLU A 24 -18.86 0.61 -18.60
C GLU A 24 -18.29 -0.20 -19.77
N ASN A 25 -17.04 -0.64 -19.65
CA ASN A 25 -16.32 -1.39 -20.69
C ASN A 25 -15.71 -2.68 -20.13
N SER A 26 -15.20 -3.53 -21.04
CA SER A 26 -14.48 -4.76 -20.67
C SER A 26 -13.16 -4.48 -19.95
N ILE A 27 -12.53 -3.33 -20.24
CA ILE A 27 -11.37 -2.82 -19.51
C ILE A 27 -11.89 -1.93 -18.40
N ILE A 28 -11.67 -2.34 -17.15
CA ILE A 28 -12.04 -1.59 -15.96
C ILE A 28 -10.97 -0.51 -15.74
N GLY A 29 -11.39 0.75 -15.66
CA GLY A 29 -10.50 1.88 -15.42
C GLY A 29 -11.25 3.13 -14.96
N GLY A 30 -10.51 4.09 -14.40
CA GLY A 30 -11.08 5.38 -14.00
C GLY A 30 -12.19 5.25 -12.95
N ASP A 31 -13.38 5.76 -13.27
CA ASP A 31 -14.52 5.77 -12.33
C ASP A 31 -15.13 4.37 -12.09
N ASP A 32 -14.85 3.39 -12.96
CA ASP A 32 -15.25 2.00 -12.76
C ASP A 32 -14.49 1.39 -11.57
N GLU A 33 -13.19 1.69 -11.43
CA GLU A 33 -12.37 1.23 -10.29
C GLU A 33 -12.80 1.86 -8.96
N ILE A 34 -13.29 3.10 -8.99
CA ILE A 34 -13.90 3.76 -7.82
C ILE A 34 -15.19 3.02 -7.40
N THR A 35 -15.97 2.58 -8.38
CA THR A 35 -17.21 1.84 -8.16
C THR A 35 -16.94 0.43 -7.68
N GLU A 36 -15.92 -0.23 -8.23
CA GLU A 36 -15.41 -1.53 -7.76
C GLU A 36 -14.98 -1.47 -6.29
N ALA A 37 -14.13 -0.52 -5.93
CA ALA A 37 -13.64 -0.36 -4.56
C ALA A 37 -14.81 -0.18 -3.57
N TYR A 38 -15.77 0.69 -3.92
CA TYR A 38 -16.98 0.85 -3.14
C TYR A 38 -17.80 -0.45 -3.04
N TYR A 39 -18.01 -1.15 -4.15
CA TYR A 39 -18.76 -2.40 -4.18
C TYR A 39 -18.12 -3.47 -3.29
N SER A 40 -16.80 -3.63 -3.37
CA SER A 40 -16.03 -4.55 -2.53
C SER A 40 -16.22 -4.27 -1.03
N PHE A 41 -16.17 -3.00 -0.62
CA PHE A 41 -16.41 -2.63 0.78
C PHE A 41 -17.87 -2.82 1.20
N SER A 42 -18.81 -2.32 0.40
CA SER A 42 -20.21 -2.16 0.80
C SER A 42 -21.03 -3.44 0.65
N HIS A 43 -20.80 -4.23 -0.39
CA HIS A 43 -21.61 -5.41 -0.72
C HIS A 43 -20.87 -6.71 -0.39
N LEU A 44 -19.59 -6.83 -0.77
CA LEU A 44 -18.80 -8.03 -0.51
C LEU A 44 -18.21 -8.06 0.91
N LYS A 45 -18.29 -6.94 1.64
CA LYS A 45 -17.75 -6.78 3.01
C LYS A 45 -16.25 -7.08 3.09
N VAL A 46 -15.55 -6.90 1.98
CA VAL A 46 -14.08 -6.93 1.95
C VAL A 46 -13.55 -5.78 2.79
N LYS A 47 -12.42 -6.00 3.47
CA LYS A 47 -11.87 -5.04 4.42
C LYS A 47 -10.68 -4.26 3.89
N GLU A 48 -10.07 -4.69 2.80
CA GLU A 48 -8.97 -3.99 2.16
C GLU A 48 -9.14 -3.99 0.62
N GLN A 49 -8.85 -2.87 -0.02
CA GLN A 49 -8.79 -2.77 -1.47
C GLN A 49 -7.35 -2.46 -1.87
N LEU A 50 -6.78 -3.29 -2.74
CA LEU A 50 -5.56 -2.95 -3.45
C LEU A 50 -5.86 -1.85 -4.46
N TRP A 51 -5.06 -0.80 -4.47
CA TRP A 51 -5.10 0.22 -5.52
C TRP A 51 -3.85 0.07 -6.37
N ASP A 52 -4.01 -0.52 -7.55
CA ASP A 52 -2.91 -0.99 -8.39
C ASP A 52 -2.41 0.13 -9.30
N ILE A 53 -1.33 0.80 -8.89
CA ILE A 53 -0.70 1.92 -9.61
C ILE A 53 0.35 1.42 -10.60
N GLU A 54 0.87 0.20 -10.40
CA GLU A 54 1.81 -0.42 -11.33
C GLU A 54 1.14 -0.72 -12.68
N GLY A 55 1.77 -0.30 -13.78
CA GLY A 55 1.35 -0.68 -15.14
C GLY A 55 0.00 -0.10 -15.57
N LYS A 56 -0.52 0.91 -14.87
CA LYS A 56 -1.81 1.55 -15.15
C LYS A 56 -1.74 3.08 -15.09
N GLU A 57 -2.55 3.74 -15.91
CA GLU A 57 -2.80 5.18 -15.79
C GLU A 57 -3.79 5.44 -14.65
N VAL A 58 -3.29 5.54 -13.42
CA VAL A 58 -4.13 5.53 -12.22
C VAL A 58 -4.52 6.91 -11.72
N ASP A 59 -5.75 6.98 -11.21
CA ASP A 59 -6.30 8.17 -10.59
C ASP A 59 -5.74 8.40 -9.17
N ASN A 60 -4.90 9.43 -9.04
CA ASN A 60 -4.34 9.89 -7.77
C ASN A 60 -5.38 10.52 -6.82
N PHE A 61 -6.64 10.71 -7.23
CA PHE A 61 -7.72 11.32 -6.46
C PHE A 61 -8.75 10.30 -5.94
N VAL A 62 -8.41 9.02 -5.87
CA VAL A 62 -9.28 7.93 -5.39
C VAL A 62 -10.02 8.26 -4.09
N ILE A 63 -9.33 8.79 -3.07
CA ILE A 63 -9.95 9.15 -1.78
C ILE A 63 -11.02 10.23 -1.95
N LYS A 64 -10.71 11.27 -2.73
CA LYS A 64 -11.65 12.36 -3.03
C LYS A 64 -12.90 11.82 -3.71
N LYS A 65 -12.73 10.97 -4.72
CA LYS A 65 -13.83 10.43 -5.53
C LYS A 65 -14.70 9.46 -4.72
N LEU A 66 -14.10 8.60 -3.91
CA LEU A 66 -14.82 7.70 -3.01
C LEU A 66 -15.73 8.47 -2.04
N PHE A 67 -15.20 9.51 -1.39
CA PHE A 67 -15.99 10.31 -0.46
C PHE A 67 -17.07 11.14 -1.16
N ALA A 68 -16.76 11.73 -2.31
CA ALA A 68 -17.73 12.53 -3.06
C ALA A 68 -18.88 11.68 -3.64
N LYS A 69 -18.59 10.47 -4.12
CA LYS A 69 -19.59 9.60 -4.78
C LYS A 69 -20.39 8.76 -3.77
N TYR A 70 -19.79 8.37 -2.64
CA TYR A 70 -20.37 7.43 -1.68
C TYR A 70 -20.34 7.94 -0.23
N GLU A 71 -20.59 9.23 -0.05
CA GLU A 71 -20.53 9.93 1.24
C GLU A 71 -21.23 9.17 2.39
N SER A 72 -22.48 8.76 2.20
CA SER A 72 -23.31 8.12 3.24
C SER A 72 -22.70 6.81 3.77
N PHE A 73 -21.99 6.07 2.92
CA PHE A 73 -21.29 4.85 3.33
C PHE A 73 -20.06 5.19 4.17
N PHE A 74 -19.24 6.11 3.66
CA PHE A 74 -17.97 6.47 4.30
C PHE A 74 -18.19 7.21 5.63
N GLN A 75 -19.27 7.98 5.80
CA GLN A 75 -19.66 8.55 7.10
C GLN A 75 -19.76 7.50 8.23
N ASN A 76 -20.12 6.25 7.88
CA ASN A 76 -20.26 5.14 8.85
C ASN A 76 -19.05 4.17 8.85
N MET A 77 -18.18 4.25 7.84
CA MET A 77 -17.10 3.31 7.59
C MET A 77 -15.82 4.08 7.29
N GLN A 78 -14.97 4.29 8.29
CA GLN A 78 -13.81 5.14 8.15
C GLN A 78 -12.67 4.41 7.40
N LEU A 79 -12.23 5.00 6.29
CA LEU A 79 -11.04 4.53 5.57
C LEU A 79 -9.78 4.75 6.43
N GLY A 80 -8.90 3.75 6.47
CA GLY A 80 -7.72 3.71 7.34
C GLY A 80 -7.97 3.12 8.73
N LYS A 81 -9.23 2.89 9.11
CA LYS A 81 -9.61 2.33 10.42
C LYS A 81 -10.52 1.11 10.31
N ASP A 82 -11.66 1.23 9.64
CA ASP A 82 -12.67 0.17 9.53
C ASP A 82 -12.54 -0.65 8.24
N ILE A 83 -11.98 -0.01 7.21
CA ILE A 83 -11.64 -0.51 5.89
C ILE A 83 -10.35 0.16 5.42
N PHE A 84 -9.59 -0.49 4.54
CA PHE A 84 -8.25 -0.09 4.15
C PHE A 84 -8.14 0.04 2.63
N LEU A 85 -7.38 1.03 2.17
CA LEU A 85 -7.00 1.17 0.77
C LEU A 85 -5.47 1.21 0.72
N THR A 86 -4.87 0.26 0.02
CA THR A 86 -3.42 0.05 0.04
C THR A 86 -2.87 0.07 -1.38
N PRO A 87 -2.14 1.13 -1.75
CA PRO A 87 -1.54 1.23 -3.07
C PRO A 87 -0.46 0.16 -3.32
N ARG A 88 -0.48 -0.47 -4.50
CA ARG A 88 0.68 -1.17 -5.08
C ARG A 88 1.36 -0.20 -6.02
N VAL A 89 2.56 0.22 -5.66
CA VAL A 89 3.33 1.24 -6.40
C VAL A 89 4.28 0.59 -7.41
N PRO A 90 4.65 1.26 -8.51
CA PRO A 90 5.64 0.71 -9.43
C PRO A 90 7.00 0.59 -8.75
N ASN A 91 7.78 -0.42 -9.14
CA ASN A 91 9.13 -0.61 -8.63
C ASN A 91 10.14 0.17 -9.50
N PRO A 92 10.73 1.28 -9.02
CA PRO A 92 11.62 2.12 -9.82
C PRO A 92 12.93 1.41 -10.20
N GLU A 93 13.27 0.30 -9.56
CA GLU A 93 14.44 -0.51 -9.90
C GLU A 93 14.21 -1.33 -11.16
N VAL A 94 12.96 -1.70 -11.46
CA VAL A 94 12.57 -2.54 -12.61
C VAL A 94 11.85 -1.70 -13.67
N GLU A 95 10.87 -0.90 -13.29
CA GLU A 95 9.96 -0.17 -14.16
C GLU A 95 10.43 1.27 -14.37
N LYS A 96 11.46 1.45 -15.20
CA LYS A 96 12.11 2.76 -15.36
C LYS A 96 11.21 3.85 -15.94
N SER A 97 10.26 3.49 -16.79
CA SER A 97 9.30 4.44 -17.38
C SER A 97 8.32 5.01 -16.34
N GLU A 98 7.96 4.21 -15.34
CA GLU A 98 6.96 4.55 -14.33
C GLU A 98 7.58 4.93 -12.97
N ALA A 99 8.91 4.93 -12.87
CA ALA A 99 9.63 5.22 -11.63
C ALA A 99 9.24 6.56 -10.96
N LYS A 100 8.79 7.55 -11.74
CA LYS A 100 8.34 8.85 -11.21
C LYS A 100 6.93 8.79 -10.63
N LEU A 101 6.09 7.86 -11.08
CA LEU A 101 4.74 7.66 -10.56
C LEU A 101 4.76 7.20 -9.10
N LEU A 102 5.81 6.49 -8.67
CA LEU A 102 6.08 6.26 -7.25
C LEU A 102 6.15 7.58 -6.47
N LEU A 103 6.92 8.55 -6.97
CA LEU A 103 7.10 9.83 -6.28
C LEU A 103 5.78 10.61 -6.22
N GLU A 104 5.03 10.64 -7.32
CA GLU A 104 3.70 11.25 -7.38
C GLU A 104 2.73 10.60 -6.39
N THR A 105 2.76 9.27 -6.28
CA THR A 105 1.95 8.54 -5.31
C THR A 105 2.31 8.95 -3.89
N LEU A 106 3.61 8.98 -3.55
CA LEU A 106 4.08 9.36 -2.22
C LEU A 106 3.67 10.80 -1.85
N GLU A 107 3.78 11.75 -2.79
CA GLU A 107 3.35 13.14 -2.62
C GLU A 107 1.82 13.29 -2.50
N SER A 108 1.05 12.32 -3.01
CA SER A 108 -0.41 12.33 -2.91
C SER A 108 -0.96 11.90 -1.54
N ILE A 109 -0.14 11.23 -0.72
CA ILE A 109 -0.57 10.69 0.58
C ILE A 109 -0.98 11.81 1.56
N PRO A 110 -0.19 12.90 1.75
CA PRO A 110 -0.61 14.04 2.57
C PRO A 110 -1.93 14.67 2.13
N ARG A 111 -2.11 14.87 0.83
CA ARG A 111 -3.38 15.37 0.28
C ARG A 111 -4.55 14.44 0.61
N SER A 112 -4.32 13.12 0.54
CA SER A 112 -5.34 12.14 0.90
C SER A 112 -5.73 12.25 2.38
N TYR A 113 -4.76 12.48 3.26
CA TYR A 113 -5.01 12.79 4.67
C TYR A 113 -5.80 14.08 4.88
N ASP A 114 -5.48 15.15 4.16
CA ASP A 114 -6.22 16.43 4.27
C ASP A 114 -7.69 16.26 3.90
N ILE A 115 -7.95 15.54 2.81
CA ILE A 115 -9.31 15.23 2.35
C ILE A 115 -10.05 14.41 3.41
N ALA A 116 -9.41 13.40 3.99
CA ALA A 116 -10.01 12.63 5.08
C ALA A 116 -10.24 13.47 6.34
N SER A 117 -9.32 14.38 6.67
CA SER A 117 -9.46 15.27 7.82
C SER A 117 -10.59 16.27 7.64
N MET A 118 -10.81 16.75 6.43
CA MET A 118 -11.97 17.59 6.10
C MET A 118 -13.29 16.81 6.18
N PHE A 119 -13.28 15.54 5.76
CA PHE A 119 -14.48 14.70 5.73
C PHE A 119 -14.88 14.15 7.11
N TYR A 120 -13.91 13.65 7.89
CA TYR A 120 -14.15 13.00 9.19
C TYR A 120 -13.89 13.91 10.41
N GLY A 121 -13.23 15.06 10.20
CA GLY A 121 -12.78 15.95 11.27
C GLY A 121 -11.30 15.76 11.66
N LYS A 122 -10.85 16.58 12.63
CA LYS A 122 -9.45 16.58 13.08
C LYS A 122 -9.06 15.25 13.77
N ASN A 123 -7.79 14.88 13.66
CA ASN A 123 -7.21 13.65 14.22
C ASN A 123 -7.77 12.35 13.64
N VAL A 124 -8.13 12.38 12.36
CA VAL A 124 -8.54 11.18 11.61
C VAL A 124 -7.36 10.20 11.50
N VAL A 125 -7.65 8.91 11.42
CA VAL A 125 -6.66 7.92 11.00
C VAL A 125 -6.37 8.13 9.51
N PRO A 126 -5.10 8.21 9.09
CA PRO A 126 -4.76 8.39 7.68
C PRO A 126 -5.44 7.35 6.79
N PRO A 127 -6.06 7.76 5.67
CA PRO A 127 -6.73 6.82 4.76
C PRO A 127 -5.74 5.89 4.05
N ILE A 128 -4.49 6.33 3.89
CA ILE A 128 -3.38 5.58 3.32
C ILE A 128 -2.18 5.73 4.26
N PHE A 129 -1.64 4.61 4.72
CA PHE A 129 -0.44 4.57 5.55
C PHE A 129 0.44 3.33 5.27
N GLU A 130 0.00 2.42 4.40
CA GLU A 130 0.79 1.30 3.89
C GLU A 130 0.83 1.32 2.36
N LEU A 131 1.87 0.72 1.78
CA LEU A 131 2.07 0.53 0.34
C LEU A 131 2.64 -0.85 0.07
N TYR A 132 2.42 -1.41 -1.12
CA TYR A 132 3.13 -2.60 -1.62
C TYR A 132 4.17 -2.22 -2.67
N LEU A 133 5.35 -2.83 -2.58
CA LEU A 133 6.37 -2.78 -3.62
C LEU A 133 6.48 -4.15 -4.32
N PRO A 134 6.06 -4.28 -5.59
CA PRO A 134 6.25 -5.48 -6.39
C PRO A 134 7.74 -5.70 -6.69
N MET A 135 8.06 -6.91 -7.12
CA MET A 135 9.39 -7.33 -7.57
C MET A 135 10.48 -7.02 -6.53
N THR A 136 10.14 -7.10 -5.25
CA THR A 136 11.09 -6.79 -4.18
C THR A 136 12.10 -7.93 -4.04
N THR A 137 13.39 -7.60 -4.12
CA THR A 137 14.49 -8.56 -4.01
C THR A 137 15.35 -8.34 -2.77
N ASN A 138 15.30 -7.15 -2.16
CA ASN A 138 16.16 -6.76 -1.05
C ASN A 138 15.48 -5.72 -0.14
N SER A 139 15.95 -5.60 1.10
CA SER A 139 15.43 -4.65 2.10
C SER A 139 15.72 -3.19 1.74
N SER A 140 16.83 -2.92 1.04
CA SER A 140 17.22 -1.54 0.72
C SER A 140 16.19 -0.84 -0.17
N SER A 141 15.50 -1.56 -1.06
CA SER A 141 14.48 -0.99 -1.94
C SER A 141 13.29 -0.44 -1.14
N ILE A 142 12.74 -1.23 -0.22
CA ILE A 142 11.61 -0.82 0.62
C ILE A 142 12.00 0.22 1.68
N ILE A 143 13.21 0.11 2.28
CA ILE A 143 13.73 1.12 3.22
C ILE A 143 13.91 2.47 2.51
N ARG A 144 14.43 2.46 1.27
CA ARG A 144 14.64 3.69 0.50
C ARG A 144 13.34 4.45 0.26
N ILE A 145 12.24 3.75 0.00
CA ILE A 145 10.92 4.36 -0.19
C ILE A 145 10.43 5.01 1.12
N ALA A 146 10.51 4.28 2.24
CA ALA A 146 10.10 4.78 3.54
C ALA A 146 10.90 6.04 3.96
N GLU A 147 12.23 6.00 3.81
CA GLU A 147 13.11 7.14 4.11
C GLU A 147 12.90 8.29 3.13
N TYR A 148 12.64 8.00 1.85
CA TYR A 148 12.32 9.04 0.87
C TYR A 148 11.06 9.79 1.29
N TYR A 149 9.99 9.08 1.63
CA TYR A 149 8.74 9.69 2.09
C TYR A 149 8.98 10.57 3.31
N LYS A 150 9.63 10.03 4.34
CA LYS A 150 9.93 10.76 5.58
C LYS A 150 10.77 12.02 5.33
N LYS A 151 11.81 11.92 4.50
CA LYS A 151 12.78 13.01 4.30
C LYS A 151 12.33 14.04 3.27
N TYR A 152 11.72 13.60 2.18
CA TYR A 152 11.45 14.44 1.00
C TYR A 152 9.97 14.74 0.78
N VAL A 153 9.05 13.99 1.38
CA VAL A 153 7.62 14.36 1.38
C VAL A 153 7.31 15.09 2.69
N VAL A 154 7.41 14.39 3.82
CA VAL A 154 7.09 14.97 5.14
C VAL A 154 8.12 16.02 5.54
N GLY A 155 9.41 15.81 5.28
CA GLY A 155 10.47 16.74 5.65
C GLY A 155 10.31 18.15 5.06
N LYS A 156 9.61 18.30 3.92
CA LYS A 156 9.26 19.61 3.33
C LYS A 156 8.49 20.49 4.29
N SER A 157 7.63 19.91 5.13
CA SER A 157 6.81 20.59 6.13
C SER A 157 7.61 21.64 6.94
N SER A 158 8.86 21.29 7.28
CA SER A 158 9.75 22.10 8.12
C SER A 158 10.63 23.10 7.36
N ALA A 159 10.67 23.02 6.03
CA ALA A 159 11.52 23.86 5.19
C ALA A 159 10.86 25.22 4.89
N SER A 160 11.68 26.23 4.61
CA SER A 160 11.28 27.54 4.07
C SER A 160 11.86 27.70 2.66
N LEU A 161 11.15 28.38 1.75
CA LEU A 161 11.61 28.52 0.36
C LEU A 161 12.77 29.50 0.20
N PHE A 162 12.84 30.50 1.07
CA PHE A 162 13.93 31.47 1.15
C PHE A 162 14.19 31.88 2.62
N PRO A 163 15.37 32.45 2.93
CA PRO A 163 15.70 32.86 4.30
C PRO A 163 14.69 33.86 4.88
N GLY A 164 14.14 33.54 6.05
CA GLY A 164 13.14 34.37 6.74
C GLY A 164 11.70 34.17 6.27
N ASP A 165 11.45 33.25 5.33
CA ASP A 165 10.10 32.91 4.88
C ASP A 165 9.35 32.00 5.87
N ILE A 166 8.03 31.94 5.74
CA ILE A 166 7.18 30.97 6.44
C ILE A 166 7.60 29.55 6.09
N LYS A 167 7.30 28.61 7.00
CA LYS A 167 7.49 27.19 6.71
C LYS A 167 6.45 26.72 5.70
N ILE A 168 6.80 25.73 4.87
CA ILE A 168 5.85 25.14 3.91
C ILE A 168 4.57 24.66 4.61
N GLN A 169 4.66 24.14 5.84
CA GLN A 169 3.47 23.72 6.58
C GLN A 169 2.54 24.85 7.00
N GLU A 170 3.07 26.05 7.20
CA GLU A 170 2.27 27.24 7.53
C GLU A 170 1.52 27.74 6.29
N TRP A 171 2.04 27.42 5.11
CA TRP A 171 1.41 27.74 3.83
C TRP A 171 0.42 26.67 3.35
N CYS A 172 0.83 25.40 3.37
CA CYS A 172 0.12 24.29 2.73
C CYS A 172 -0.55 23.32 3.71
N GLY A 173 -0.36 23.49 5.02
CA GLY A 173 -0.82 22.53 6.04
C GLY A 173 0.22 21.48 6.41
N GLU A 174 -0.12 20.65 7.39
CA GLU A 174 0.76 19.58 7.89
C GLU A 174 0.86 18.42 6.90
N PHE A 175 2.03 17.78 6.84
CA PHE A 175 2.27 16.64 5.96
C PHE A 175 2.10 15.34 6.74
N LEU A 176 0.86 14.82 6.76
CA LEU A 176 0.50 13.62 7.50
C LEU A 176 0.04 12.47 6.59
N PRO A 177 0.29 11.20 6.94
CA PRO A 177 1.01 10.74 8.13
C PRO A 177 2.50 11.03 8.04
N GLU A 178 3.17 11.14 9.20
CA GLU A 178 4.62 11.38 9.25
C GLU A 178 5.46 10.20 8.75
N LYS A 179 4.87 9.00 8.75
CA LYS A 179 5.50 7.75 8.33
C LYS A 179 4.51 6.91 7.57
N ILE A 180 5.04 6.08 6.68
CA ILE A 180 4.32 5.06 5.95
C ILE A 180 5.03 3.72 6.12
N ARG A 181 4.32 2.63 5.89
CA ARG A 181 4.88 1.28 5.86
C ARG A 181 4.94 0.75 4.44
N VAL A 182 6.11 0.29 4.01
CA VAL A 182 6.30 -0.32 2.71
C VAL A 182 6.41 -1.83 2.89
N THR A 183 5.46 -2.55 2.34
CA THR A 183 5.35 -4.01 2.40
C THR A 183 5.92 -4.62 1.13
N PRO A 184 6.86 -5.58 1.22
CA PRO A 184 7.40 -6.24 0.05
C PRO A 184 6.40 -7.24 -0.54
N LEU A 185 6.24 -7.21 -1.86
CA LEU A 185 5.70 -8.30 -2.66
C LEU A 185 6.88 -9.09 -3.25
N LEU A 186 7.00 -10.35 -2.81
CA LEU A 186 8.08 -11.27 -3.15
C LEU A 186 7.58 -12.28 -4.19
N GLU A 187 8.19 -12.24 -5.38
CA GLU A 187 7.71 -12.98 -6.56
C GLU A 187 8.70 -14.01 -7.11
N THR A 188 9.93 -14.07 -6.58
CA THR A 188 10.96 -15.00 -7.05
C THR A 188 11.37 -15.97 -5.96
N LYS A 189 11.90 -17.13 -6.35
CA LYS A 189 12.41 -18.14 -5.41
C LYS A 189 13.49 -17.54 -4.51
N GLU A 190 14.41 -16.77 -5.08
CA GLU A 190 15.50 -16.12 -4.38
C GLU A 190 14.98 -15.12 -3.34
N SER A 191 14.03 -14.24 -3.72
CA SER A 191 13.51 -13.24 -2.79
C SER A 191 12.64 -13.86 -1.69
N MET A 192 11.84 -14.89 -2.02
CA MET A 192 11.04 -15.64 -1.05
C MET A 192 11.90 -16.40 -0.03
N LEU A 193 12.99 -17.04 -0.45
CA LEU A 193 13.89 -17.73 0.48
C LEU A 193 14.67 -16.75 1.37
N ASN A 194 14.86 -15.51 0.89
CA ASN A 194 15.52 -14.41 1.59
C ASN A 194 14.56 -13.50 2.39
N ALA A 195 13.25 -13.78 2.37
CA ALA A 195 12.23 -13.00 3.09
C ALA A 195 12.57 -12.70 4.57
N PRO A 196 13.13 -13.66 5.36
CA PRO A 196 13.56 -13.41 6.74
C PRO A 196 14.50 -12.20 6.89
N SER A 197 15.48 -12.08 6.00
CA SER A 197 16.45 -10.99 6.02
C SER A 197 15.78 -9.68 5.63
N ILE A 198 15.00 -9.70 4.55
CA ILE A 198 14.31 -8.51 4.03
C ILE A 198 13.42 -7.88 5.11
N VAL A 199 12.64 -8.72 5.80
CA VAL A 199 11.75 -8.30 6.89
C VAL A 199 12.53 -7.80 8.09
N SER A 200 13.53 -8.55 8.55
CA SER A 200 14.32 -8.18 9.73
C SER A 200 15.00 -6.83 9.57
N ASP A 201 15.60 -6.59 8.40
CA ASP A 201 16.28 -5.34 8.11
C ASP A 201 15.30 -4.17 8.07
N TYR A 202 14.14 -4.32 7.44
CA TYR A 202 13.13 -3.27 7.38
C TYR A 202 12.57 -2.94 8.77
N VAL A 203 12.15 -3.95 9.53
CA VAL A 203 11.60 -3.80 10.88
C VAL A 203 12.58 -3.07 11.79
N LYS A 204 13.86 -3.47 11.77
CA LYS A 204 14.92 -2.82 12.55
C LYS A 204 15.19 -1.40 12.08
N SER A 205 15.33 -1.18 10.77
CA SER A 205 15.64 0.12 10.18
C SER A 205 14.55 1.15 10.46
N GLN A 206 13.28 0.74 10.35
CA GLN A 206 12.13 1.64 10.46
C GLN A 206 11.55 1.68 11.88
N GLY A 207 12.10 0.89 12.81
CA GLY A 207 11.68 0.85 14.20
C GLY A 207 10.22 0.39 14.35
N VAL A 208 9.82 -0.63 13.59
CA VAL A 208 8.47 -1.18 13.62
C VAL A 208 8.32 -2.06 14.87
N ASP A 209 7.34 -1.76 15.71
CA ASP A 209 7.14 -2.39 17.02
C ASP A 209 5.72 -2.99 17.21
N ASP A 210 4.83 -2.80 16.24
CA ASP A 210 3.41 -3.11 16.32
C ASP A 210 3.00 -4.31 15.45
N TYR A 211 3.16 -4.23 14.13
CA TYR A 211 2.99 -5.31 13.16
C TYR A 211 3.77 -4.99 11.89
N TYR A 212 4.13 -6.01 11.12
CA TYR A 212 4.66 -5.84 9.77
C TYR A 212 3.96 -6.80 8.81
N ARG A 213 3.98 -6.56 7.51
CA ARG A 213 3.33 -7.44 6.54
C ARG A 213 4.32 -7.93 5.51
N VAL A 214 4.02 -9.08 4.91
CA VAL A 214 4.74 -9.62 3.74
C VAL A 214 3.72 -10.19 2.78
N TRP A 215 3.89 -9.88 1.49
CA TRP A 215 3.11 -10.48 0.41
C TRP A 215 3.98 -11.46 -0.38
N LEU A 216 3.56 -12.72 -0.44
CA LEU A 216 4.21 -13.78 -1.23
C LEU A 216 3.35 -14.08 -2.46
N ALA A 217 3.83 -13.78 -3.66
CA ALA A 217 3.08 -14.07 -4.87
C ALA A 217 2.97 -15.57 -5.11
N ARG A 218 1.80 -16.08 -5.50
CA ARG A 218 1.67 -17.48 -5.91
C ARG A 218 1.75 -17.66 -7.43
N SER A 219 1.19 -16.72 -8.19
CA SER A 219 1.00 -16.87 -9.64
C SER A 219 2.32 -16.86 -10.41
N ASP A 220 3.18 -15.86 -10.19
CA ASP A 220 4.47 -15.74 -10.90
C ASP A 220 5.42 -16.90 -10.61
N PRO A 221 5.64 -17.34 -9.35
CA PRO A 221 6.42 -18.53 -9.11
C PRO A 221 5.81 -19.78 -9.72
N ALA A 222 4.48 -19.92 -9.74
CA ALA A 222 3.83 -21.09 -10.33
C ALA A 222 4.01 -21.16 -11.84
N LEU A 223 4.00 -20.00 -12.51
CA LEU A 223 4.30 -19.87 -13.93
C LEU A 223 5.77 -20.20 -14.22
N ASN A 224 6.69 -19.70 -13.39
CA ASN A 224 8.14 -19.82 -13.63
C ASN A 224 8.75 -21.15 -13.19
N TYR A 225 8.23 -21.76 -12.12
CA TYR A 225 8.83 -22.94 -11.46
C TYR A 225 7.86 -24.12 -11.34
N GLY A 226 6.59 -23.95 -11.73
CA GLY A 226 5.54 -24.94 -11.58
C GLY A 226 4.79 -24.85 -10.24
N SER A 227 3.53 -25.31 -10.24
CA SER A 227 2.63 -25.18 -9.08
C SER A 227 3.12 -25.96 -7.85
N PHE A 228 3.62 -27.19 -8.02
CA PHE A 228 4.05 -28.00 -6.88
C PHE A 228 5.31 -27.44 -6.20
N PRO A 229 6.39 -27.09 -6.94
CA PRO A 229 7.54 -26.39 -6.36
C PRO A 229 7.16 -25.08 -5.66
N THR A 230 6.23 -24.32 -6.23
CA THR A 230 5.74 -23.06 -5.63
C THR A 230 5.08 -23.27 -4.28
N ILE A 231 4.22 -24.29 -4.13
CA ILE A 231 3.59 -24.61 -2.85
C ILE A 231 4.64 -24.94 -1.78
N ILE A 232 5.68 -25.71 -2.16
CA ILE A 232 6.78 -26.05 -1.23
C ILE A 232 7.56 -24.79 -0.86
N LEU A 233 7.91 -23.97 -1.85
CA LEU A 233 8.63 -22.71 -1.65
C LEU A 233 7.89 -21.80 -0.67
N LEU A 234 6.60 -21.57 -0.89
CA LEU A 234 5.75 -20.79 0.01
C LEU A 234 5.78 -21.36 1.42
N LYS A 235 5.58 -22.67 1.60
CA LYS A 235 5.63 -23.31 2.94
C LYS A 235 6.97 -23.11 3.64
N ILE A 236 8.09 -23.25 2.92
CA ILE A 236 9.43 -23.02 3.46
C ILE A 236 9.59 -21.55 3.88
N THR A 237 9.18 -20.61 3.01
CA THR A 237 9.25 -19.17 3.32
C THR A 237 8.41 -18.82 4.54
N LEU A 238 7.21 -19.37 4.66
CA LEU A 238 6.35 -19.16 5.83
C LEU A 238 6.98 -19.69 7.12
N GLN A 239 7.57 -20.88 7.08
CA GLN A 239 8.27 -21.44 8.23
C GLN A 239 9.43 -20.54 8.68
N ARG A 240 10.21 -20.02 7.73
CA ARG A 240 11.34 -19.12 8.03
C ARG A 240 10.89 -17.75 8.54
N LEU A 241 9.79 -17.21 8.00
CA LEU A 241 9.20 -15.97 8.49
C LEU A 241 8.69 -16.14 9.92
N ALA A 242 8.02 -17.27 10.23
CA ALA A 242 7.53 -17.55 11.58
C ALA A 242 8.66 -17.58 12.62
N SER A 243 9.83 -18.15 12.29
CA SER A 243 11.00 -18.12 13.19
C SER A 243 11.56 -16.72 13.40
N VAL A 244 11.49 -15.84 12.40
CA VAL A 244 11.91 -14.44 12.58
C VAL A 244 10.88 -13.67 13.41
N CYS A 245 9.59 -13.95 13.25
CA CYS A 245 8.52 -13.33 14.04
C CYS A 245 8.58 -13.69 15.52
N SER A 246 9.09 -14.87 15.89
CA SER A 246 9.30 -15.18 17.32
C SER A 246 10.43 -14.35 17.93
N ASP A 247 11.39 -13.92 17.10
CA ASP A 247 12.56 -13.16 17.52
C ASP A 247 12.36 -11.63 17.39
N LEU A 248 11.38 -11.20 16.58
CA LEU A 248 11.02 -9.81 16.34
C LEU A 248 9.67 -9.45 16.99
N TYR A 249 9.63 -8.30 17.66
CA TYR A 249 8.38 -7.70 18.17
C TYR A 249 7.73 -6.82 17.09
N PRO A 250 7.44 -7.39 15.91
CA PRO A 250 6.03 -7.43 15.54
C PRO A 250 5.57 -8.76 14.90
N PRO A 251 4.30 -9.18 15.12
CA PRO A 251 3.69 -10.23 14.30
C PRO A 251 3.72 -9.83 12.81
N VAL A 252 4.08 -10.79 11.95
CA VAL A 252 4.04 -10.58 10.49
C VAL A 252 2.69 -11.05 9.94
N GLY A 253 1.91 -10.11 9.41
CA GLY A 253 0.71 -10.37 8.63
C GLY A 253 1.07 -10.90 7.24
N LEU A 254 0.47 -12.01 6.85
CA LEU A 254 0.76 -12.65 5.58
C LEU A 254 -0.33 -12.38 4.56
N GLN A 255 0.10 -12.04 3.36
CA GLN A 255 -0.73 -12.06 2.17
C GLN A 255 -0.14 -13.04 1.16
N VAL A 256 -0.97 -13.95 0.65
CA VAL A 256 -0.59 -14.92 -0.39
C VAL A 256 -1.56 -14.75 -1.55
#